data_AF-A0A354A1I2-F1
#
_entry.id   AF-A0A354A1I2-F1
#
_cell.length_a   1.000
_cell.length_b   1.000
_cell.length_c   1.000
_cell.angle_alpha   90.00
_cell.angle_beta   90.00
_cell.angle_gamma   90.00
#
_symmetry.space_group_name_H-M   'P 1'
#
loop_
_entity.id
_entity.type
_entity.pdbx_description
1 polymer ?
#
loop_
_entity_poly.entity_id
_entity_poly.type
_entity_poly.pdbx_seq_one_letter_code
_entity_poly.pdbx_strand_id
1 'polypeptide(L)'
;MGNYFGMLNKLRDHDGVTAIVVGIMLTIFLGLAAFVIDIGYSRVTKNELQNIADGAALAAARKLGVIYEPMSYTDIQSYDAADDEVSIKDIAIDVADKSKAGGKGNIIINNDDIVIGTWDPSGTPKFNPTLNKPNAVQVTARRDNIANGPISTFFARVFGIDSTDVSADATAALTGQSTADEGGLPLPVGISKAWFLNKEDFCNQPIKFYPTGTAEGCAGWNVYEENPSNASKLRKTLQDLASGSYESPETTAGQTEYDFTGGTVASAFSDMKALFDVMRIKNDGELDKDDDPNTWTTSVPVYDWQDCSNPNADILIIGFATVVIDEILETPDKIISAHVICENIEPARGGGPQYGTWGSIPGLVE
;
A
#
# COMPACT_ATOMS: atom_id res chain seq x y z
N MET A 1 37.24 -50.87 -61.14
CA MET A 1 37.53 -50.60 -59.72
C MET A 1 38.62 -49.54 -59.61
N GLY A 2 38.24 -48.27 -59.72
CA GLY A 2 39.15 -47.13 -59.59
C GLY A 2 38.33 -45.87 -59.77
N ASN A 3 38.48 -44.91 -58.86
CA ASN A 3 37.85 -43.57 -58.81
C ASN A 3 36.95 -43.25 -57.61
N TYR A 4 37.13 -43.89 -56.45
CA TYR A 4 36.57 -43.37 -55.18
C TYR A 4 37.63 -42.87 -54.17
N PHE A 5 38.93 -43.08 -54.45
CA PHE A 5 40.00 -42.75 -53.49
C PHE A 5 40.54 -41.30 -53.60
N GLY A 6 40.12 -40.55 -54.63
CA GLY A 6 40.61 -39.18 -54.87
C GLY A 6 39.82 -38.06 -54.16
N MET A 7 38.59 -38.33 -53.70
CA MET A 7 37.73 -37.30 -53.10
C MET A 7 38.03 -37.07 -51.61
N LEU A 8 38.56 -38.07 -50.90
CA LEU A 8 38.95 -37.96 -49.49
C LEU A 8 40.32 -37.29 -49.28
N ASN A 9 41.20 -37.31 -50.28
CA ASN A 9 42.51 -36.66 -50.19
C ASN A 9 42.47 -35.14 -50.42
N LYS A 10 41.37 -34.59 -50.94
CA LYS A 10 41.20 -33.13 -51.11
C LYS A 10 40.76 -32.42 -49.83
N LEU A 11 40.31 -33.17 -48.82
CA LEU A 11 40.05 -32.68 -47.47
C LEU A 11 41.33 -32.58 -46.63
N ARG A 12 42.46 -33.13 -47.12
CA ARG A 12 43.71 -33.30 -46.38
C ARG A 12 44.77 -32.23 -46.66
N ASP A 13 44.38 -31.16 -47.36
CA ASP A 13 45.26 -30.04 -47.75
C ASP A 13 44.71 -28.67 -47.30
N HIS A 14 43.81 -28.69 -46.30
CA HIS A 14 43.22 -27.50 -45.66
C HIS A 14 43.46 -27.45 -44.14
N ASP A 15 44.34 -28.30 -43.60
CA ASP A 15 44.52 -28.50 -42.15
C ASP A 15 44.95 -27.20 -41.43
N GLY A 16 45.71 -26.33 -42.11
CA GLY A 16 46.11 -25.01 -41.57
C GLY A 16 44.98 -23.98 -41.54
N VAL A 17 44.16 -23.90 -42.61
CA VAL A 17 43.06 -22.92 -42.71
C VAL A 17 41.90 -23.32 -41.81
N THR A 18 41.59 -24.62 -41.73
CA THR A 18 40.55 -25.14 -40.85
C THR A 18 40.85 -24.81 -39.38
N ALA A 19 42.10 -24.97 -38.94
CA ALA A 19 42.49 -24.61 -37.57
C ALA A 19 42.26 -23.12 -37.26
N ILE A 20 42.58 -22.23 -38.20
CA ILE A 20 42.38 -20.78 -38.05
C ILE A 20 40.88 -20.45 -37.97
N VAL A 21 40.07 -20.99 -38.89
CA VAL A 21 38.62 -20.75 -38.92
C VAL A 21 37.94 -21.30 -37.66
N VAL A 22 38.34 -22.50 -37.20
CA VAL A 22 37.83 -23.07 -35.95
C VAL A 22 38.22 -22.20 -34.75
N GLY A 23 39.45 -21.72 -34.68
CA GLY A 23 39.89 -20.81 -33.61
C GLY A 23 39.10 -19.51 -33.54
N ILE A 24 38.83 -18.89 -34.69
CA ILE A 24 38.00 -17.68 -34.78
C ILE A 24 36.55 -17.98 -34.39
N MET A 25 35.95 -19.04 -34.94
CA MET A 25 34.56 -19.41 -34.66
C MET A 25 34.36 -19.80 -33.20
N LEU A 26 35.31 -20.54 -32.60
CA LEU A 26 35.29 -20.87 -31.18
C LEU A 26 35.28 -19.62 -30.32
N THR A 27 36.11 -18.63 -30.66
CA THR A 27 36.17 -17.35 -29.93
C THR A 27 34.85 -16.59 -30.03
N ILE A 28 34.23 -16.55 -31.22
CA ILE A 28 32.91 -15.95 -31.43
C ILE A 28 31.84 -16.67 -30.61
N PHE A 29 31.82 -18.01 -30.63
CA PHE A 29 30.85 -18.79 -29.87
C PHE A 29 31.02 -18.66 -28.36
N LEU A 30 32.25 -18.57 -27.84
CA LEU A 30 32.51 -18.27 -26.43
C LEU A 30 32.06 -16.85 -26.06
N GLY A 31 32.22 -15.88 -26.96
CA GLY A 31 31.67 -14.53 -26.80
C GLY A 31 30.15 -14.52 -26.70
N LEU A 32 29.46 -15.24 -27.58
CA LEU A 32 28.00 -15.39 -27.53
C LEU A 32 27.54 -16.16 -26.29
N ALA A 33 28.25 -17.22 -25.90
CA ALA A 33 27.96 -17.98 -24.69
C ALA A 33 28.11 -17.11 -23.43
N ALA A 34 29.17 -16.28 -23.35
CA ALA A 34 29.33 -15.30 -22.29
C ALA A 34 28.17 -14.32 -22.23
N PHE A 35 27.79 -13.74 -23.36
CA PHE A 35 26.67 -12.83 -23.41
C PHE A 35 25.36 -13.50 -22.94
N VAL A 36 25.06 -14.71 -23.40
CA VAL A 36 23.77 -15.37 -23.07
C VAL A 36 23.75 -15.89 -21.63
N ILE A 37 24.80 -16.61 -21.21
CA ILE A 37 24.80 -17.35 -19.94
C ILE A 37 25.13 -16.43 -18.77
N ASP A 38 26.17 -15.58 -18.89
CA ASP A 38 26.58 -14.72 -17.78
C ASP A 38 25.55 -13.62 -17.50
N ILE A 39 25.00 -12.99 -18.55
CA ILE A 39 23.93 -12.01 -18.38
C ILE A 39 22.66 -12.69 -17.90
N GLY A 40 22.31 -13.87 -18.44
CA GLY A 40 21.17 -14.64 -17.98
C GLY A 40 21.24 -14.93 -16.48
N TYR A 41 22.39 -15.42 -16.01
CA TYR A 41 22.63 -15.70 -14.59
C TYR A 41 22.59 -14.44 -13.72
N SER A 42 23.18 -13.34 -14.20
CA SER A 42 23.13 -12.03 -13.53
C SER A 42 21.69 -11.50 -13.39
N ARG A 43 20.88 -11.63 -14.44
CA ARG A 43 19.48 -11.20 -14.44
C ARG A 43 18.61 -12.05 -13.52
N VAL A 44 18.80 -13.37 -13.50
CA VAL A 44 18.12 -14.24 -12.52
C VAL A 44 18.50 -13.87 -11.10
N THR A 45 19.79 -13.68 -10.82
CA THR A 45 20.27 -13.23 -9.51
C THR A 45 19.66 -11.88 -9.12
N LYS A 46 19.54 -10.94 -10.07
CA LYS A 46 18.92 -9.64 -9.81
C LYS A 46 17.45 -9.79 -9.39
N ASN A 47 16.69 -10.64 -10.06
CA ASN A 47 15.28 -10.87 -9.71
C ASN A 47 15.15 -11.57 -8.34
N GLU A 48 16.05 -12.51 -8.03
CA GLU A 48 16.11 -13.12 -6.70
C GLU A 48 16.41 -12.07 -5.62
N LEU A 49 17.36 -11.16 -5.86
CA LEU A 49 17.64 -10.04 -4.95
C LEU A 49 16.47 -9.06 -4.84
N GLN A 50 15.74 -8.80 -5.93
CA GLN A 50 14.54 -7.94 -5.90
C GLN A 50 13.48 -8.54 -4.98
N ASN A 51 13.16 -9.82 -5.12
CA ASN A 51 12.20 -10.48 -4.23
C ASN A 51 12.61 -10.40 -2.75
N ILE A 52 13.92 -10.43 -2.48
CA ILE A 52 14.46 -10.28 -1.12
C ILE A 52 14.30 -8.84 -0.62
N ALA A 53 14.68 -7.85 -1.44
CA ALA A 53 14.52 -6.44 -1.11
C ALA A 53 13.04 -6.10 -0.86
N ASP A 54 12.14 -6.55 -1.74
CA ASP A 54 10.69 -6.36 -1.63
C ASP A 54 10.15 -6.94 -0.32
N GLY A 55 10.49 -8.20 -0.03
CA GLY A 55 10.04 -8.89 1.19
C GLY A 55 10.59 -8.23 2.46
N ALA A 56 11.85 -7.83 2.45
CA ALA A 56 12.50 -7.16 3.58
C ALA A 56 11.90 -5.77 3.82
N ALA A 57 11.68 -4.97 2.76
CA ALA A 57 11.05 -3.67 2.85
C ALA A 57 9.60 -3.78 3.38
N LEU A 58 8.80 -4.70 2.84
CA LEU A 58 7.43 -4.95 3.30
C LEU A 58 7.39 -5.39 4.77
N ALA A 59 8.30 -6.27 5.20
CA ALA A 59 8.35 -6.71 6.59
C ALA A 59 8.72 -5.58 7.55
N ALA A 60 9.73 -4.76 7.20
CA ALA A 60 10.13 -3.62 8.01
C ALA A 60 9.06 -2.52 8.06
N ALA A 61 8.44 -2.19 6.92
CA ALA A 61 7.32 -1.25 6.87
C ALA A 61 6.09 -1.80 7.63
N ARG A 62 5.86 -3.11 7.65
CA ARG A 62 4.77 -3.71 8.45
C ARG A 62 5.07 -3.61 9.94
N LYS A 63 6.32 -3.82 10.35
CA LYS A 63 6.74 -3.60 11.74
C LYS A 63 6.47 -2.16 12.18
N LEU A 64 6.75 -1.18 11.31
CA LEU A 64 6.37 0.22 11.54
C LEU A 64 4.85 0.39 11.69
N GLY A 65 4.05 -0.23 10.83
CA GLY A 65 2.58 -0.21 10.96
C GLY A 65 2.07 -0.78 12.29
N VAL A 66 2.63 -1.90 12.75
CA VAL A 66 2.30 -2.51 14.05
C VAL A 66 2.68 -1.61 15.24
N ILE A 67 3.75 -0.83 15.11
CA ILE A 67 4.13 0.14 16.15
C ILE A 67 3.09 1.26 16.25
N TYR A 68 2.51 1.69 15.11
CA TYR A 68 1.52 2.76 15.10
C TYR A 68 0.08 2.34 15.43
N GLU A 69 -0.30 1.07 15.22
CA GLU A 69 -1.64 0.56 15.54
C GLU A 69 -2.19 0.98 16.94
N PRO A 70 -1.42 0.90 18.04
CA PRO A 70 -1.91 1.32 19.36
C PRO A 70 -1.75 2.82 19.67
N MET A 71 -1.21 3.62 18.75
CA MET A 71 -0.88 5.03 19.00
C MET A 71 -2.05 5.96 18.66
N SER A 72 -2.24 7.00 19.47
CA SER A 72 -3.17 8.07 19.12
C SER A 72 -2.59 8.97 18.02
N TYR A 73 -3.45 9.73 17.33
CA TYR A 73 -3.01 10.75 16.36
C TYR A 73 -1.94 11.70 16.93
N THR A 74 -2.11 12.13 18.19
CA THR A 74 -1.18 13.04 18.86
C THR A 74 0.17 12.40 19.12
N ASP A 75 0.21 11.10 19.43
CA ASP A 75 1.46 10.38 19.68
C ASP A 75 2.25 10.23 18.37
N ILE A 76 1.56 9.90 17.27
CA ILE A 76 2.16 9.77 15.93
C ILE A 76 2.82 11.08 15.48
N GLN A 77 2.22 12.25 15.76
CA GLN A 77 2.85 13.54 15.40
C GLN A 77 4.20 13.78 16.07
N SER A 78 4.42 13.19 17.25
CA SER A 78 5.64 13.33 18.03
C SER A 78 6.56 12.13 17.96
N TYR A 79 6.19 11.10 17.19
CA TYR A 79 6.91 9.85 17.14
C TYR A 79 8.26 10.00 16.43
N ASP A 80 9.29 9.50 17.10
CA ASP A 80 10.64 9.31 16.58
C ASP A 80 10.98 7.82 16.64
N ALA A 81 11.32 7.24 15.49
CA ALA A 81 11.63 5.82 15.35
C ALA A 81 13.01 5.42 15.92
N ALA A 82 13.78 6.34 16.52
CA ALA A 82 15.11 6.04 17.07
C ALA A 82 15.11 4.87 18.07
N ASP A 83 14.09 4.77 18.93
CA ASP A 83 13.99 3.69 19.92
C ASP A 83 13.59 2.35 19.29
N ASP A 84 12.87 2.39 18.16
CA ASP A 84 12.37 1.21 17.45
C ASP A 84 13.22 0.80 16.23
N GLU A 85 14.21 1.63 15.85
CA GLU A 85 15.01 1.48 14.62
C GLU A 85 15.62 0.09 14.52
N VAL A 86 16.21 -0.40 15.61
CA VAL A 86 16.82 -1.74 15.66
C VAL A 86 15.77 -2.83 15.35
N SER A 87 14.59 -2.74 15.96
CA SER A 87 13.53 -3.73 15.76
C SER A 87 12.96 -3.71 14.33
N ILE A 88 12.92 -2.52 13.70
CA ILE A 88 12.48 -2.34 12.31
C ILE A 88 13.54 -2.90 11.35
N LYS A 89 14.83 -2.72 11.63
CA LYS A 89 15.92 -3.25 10.78
C LYS A 89 16.07 -4.76 10.93
N ASP A 90 15.97 -5.29 12.15
CA ASP A 90 16.15 -6.72 12.42
C ASP A 90 15.16 -7.60 11.66
N ILE A 91 13.92 -7.16 11.48
CA ILE A 91 12.92 -7.95 10.73
C ILE A 91 13.24 -8.00 9.22
N ALA A 92 13.78 -6.92 8.64
CA ALA A 92 14.28 -6.93 7.26
C ALA A 92 15.48 -7.88 7.11
N ILE A 93 16.39 -7.88 8.08
CA ILE A 93 17.56 -8.76 8.11
C ILE A 93 17.12 -10.24 8.20
N ASP A 94 16.12 -10.56 9.04
CA ASP A 94 15.59 -11.92 9.19
C ASP A 94 14.97 -12.46 7.88
N VAL A 95 14.26 -11.62 7.11
CA VAL A 95 13.73 -11.99 5.80
C VAL A 95 14.87 -12.33 4.83
N ALA A 96 15.93 -11.53 4.82
CA ALA A 96 17.08 -11.75 3.95
C ALA A 96 17.87 -13.02 4.33
N ASP A 97 18.06 -13.28 5.63
CA ASP A 97 18.79 -14.47 6.10
C ASP A 97 18.09 -15.77 5.72
N LYS A 98 16.76 -15.76 5.61
CA LYS A 98 15.97 -16.93 5.15
C LYS A 98 15.96 -17.11 3.64
N SER A 99 16.66 -16.25 2.91
CA SER A 99 16.58 -16.16 1.44
C SER A 99 17.85 -16.62 0.73
N LYS A 100 17.74 -16.77 -0.60
CA LYS A 100 18.83 -17.21 -1.48
C LYS A 100 18.84 -16.37 -2.77
N ALA A 101 20.03 -15.95 -3.18
CA ALA A 101 20.24 -15.29 -4.47
C ALA A 101 21.59 -15.69 -5.09
N GLY A 102 21.60 -15.97 -6.41
CA GLY A 102 22.80 -16.30 -7.17
C GLY A 102 23.56 -17.48 -6.57
N GLY A 103 22.82 -18.52 -6.17
CA GLY A 103 23.40 -19.72 -5.56
C GLY A 103 23.80 -19.60 -4.08
N LYS A 104 23.83 -18.39 -3.50
CA LYS A 104 24.16 -18.16 -2.08
C LYS A 104 22.89 -18.06 -1.23
N GLY A 105 22.77 -18.91 -0.22
CA GLY A 105 21.77 -18.75 0.85
C GLY A 105 22.26 -17.79 1.94
N ASN A 106 21.38 -17.47 2.88
CA ASN A 106 21.67 -16.56 4.01
C ASN A 106 22.17 -15.22 3.50
N ILE A 107 21.31 -14.52 2.76
CA ILE A 107 21.62 -13.19 2.24
C ILE A 107 21.65 -12.22 3.41
N ILE A 108 22.74 -11.46 3.52
CA ILE A 108 22.96 -10.46 4.56
C ILE A 108 22.57 -9.10 3.96
N ILE A 109 21.74 -8.35 4.68
CA ILE A 109 21.50 -6.92 4.41
C ILE A 109 22.18 -6.15 5.54
N ASN A 110 23.04 -5.20 5.19
CA ASN A 110 23.72 -4.40 6.19
C ASN A 110 22.75 -3.37 6.80
N ASN A 111 23.02 -2.90 8.02
CA ASN A 111 22.20 -1.86 8.64
C ASN A 111 22.15 -0.56 7.83
N ASP A 112 23.23 -0.23 7.10
CA ASP A 112 23.30 0.94 6.22
C ASP A 112 22.48 0.77 4.93
N ASP A 113 22.11 -0.47 4.61
CA ASP A 113 21.29 -0.82 3.44
C ASP A 113 19.79 -0.84 3.78
N ILE A 114 19.43 -0.46 5.01
CA ILE A 114 18.04 -0.32 5.48
C ILE A 114 17.87 1.12 5.95
N VAL A 115 17.10 1.89 5.18
CA VAL A 115 16.86 3.31 5.43
C VAL A 115 15.40 3.51 5.78
N ILE A 116 15.14 4.03 6.98
CA ILE A 116 13.81 4.42 7.43
C ILE A 116 13.57 5.87 6.99
N GLY A 117 12.35 6.16 6.53
CA GLY A 117 12.03 7.49 6.03
C GLY A 117 10.56 7.73 5.76
N THR A 118 10.29 8.82 5.05
CA THR A 118 8.97 9.14 4.53
C THR A 118 8.92 8.90 3.03
N TRP A 119 7.78 8.39 2.58
CA TRP A 119 7.37 8.26 1.20
C TRP A 119 6.21 9.21 0.92
N ASP A 120 6.41 10.08 -0.06
CA ASP A 120 5.39 10.94 -0.64
C ASP A 120 5.38 10.73 -2.17
N PRO A 121 4.29 10.18 -2.75
CA PRO A 121 4.21 9.92 -4.19
C PRO A 121 4.28 11.21 -5.04
N SER A 122 3.99 12.37 -4.44
CA SER A 122 4.09 13.70 -5.08
C SER A 122 5.43 14.40 -4.83
N GLY A 123 6.22 13.89 -3.88
CA GLY A 123 7.49 14.46 -3.45
C GLY A 123 8.60 14.34 -4.51
N THR A 124 9.62 15.20 -4.40
CA THR A 124 10.87 15.10 -5.17
C THR A 124 12.06 15.41 -4.26
N PRO A 125 12.80 14.40 -3.75
CA PRO A 125 12.60 12.96 -3.99
C PRO A 125 11.34 12.42 -3.32
N LYS A 126 10.81 11.30 -3.82
CA LYS A 126 9.63 10.64 -3.25
C LYS A 126 9.94 10.01 -1.89
N PHE A 127 11.13 9.43 -1.74
CA PHE A 127 11.63 8.91 -0.48
C PHE A 127 12.59 9.91 0.18
N ASN A 128 12.35 10.23 1.46
CA ASN A 128 13.19 11.12 2.25
C ASN A 128 13.59 10.43 3.56
N PRO A 129 14.88 10.16 3.80
CA PRO A 129 15.34 9.55 5.05
C PRO A 129 15.02 10.43 6.27
N THR A 130 14.36 9.85 7.27
CA THR A 130 14.02 10.50 8.54
C THR A 130 13.55 9.46 9.54
N LEU A 131 13.84 9.68 10.82
CA LEU A 131 13.24 8.92 11.92
C LEU A 131 12.07 9.65 12.55
N ASN A 132 11.84 10.93 12.20
CA ASN A 132 10.67 11.68 12.62
C ASN A 132 9.48 11.27 11.74
N LYS A 133 8.44 10.70 12.36
CA LYS A 133 7.20 10.27 11.70
C LYS A 133 7.43 9.54 10.36
N PRO A 134 8.27 8.49 10.32
CA PRO A 134 8.47 7.74 9.10
C PRO A 134 7.19 7.01 8.72
N ASN A 135 7.02 6.77 7.44
CA ASN A 135 5.96 5.90 6.92
C ASN A 135 6.49 4.86 5.94
N ALA A 136 7.79 4.82 5.70
CA ALA A 136 8.39 3.99 4.67
C ALA A 136 9.75 3.44 5.10
N VAL A 137 10.09 2.30 4.52
CA VAL A 137 11.42 1.69 4.66
C VAL A 137 11.92 1.30 3.28
N GLN A 138 13.13 1.76 2.96
CA GLN A 138 13.87 1.38 1.77
C GLN A 138 14.93 0.36 2.14
N VAL A 139 15.05 -0.70 1.33
CA VAL A 139 15.99 -1.79 1.56
C VAL A 139 16.77 -2.09 0.28
N THR A 140 18.09 -2.23 0.41
CA THR A 140 18.98 -2.68 -0.67
C THR A 140 19.49 -4.09 -0.41
N ALA A 141 19.19 -5.02 -1.30
CA ALA A 141 19.79 -6.36 -1.32
C ALA A 141 20.88 -6.43 -2.40
N ARG A 142 22.08 -6.90 -2.05
CA ARG A 142 23.24 -6.89 -2.96
C ARG A 142 24.13 -8.13 -2.88
N ARG A 143 24.74 -8.46 -4.02
CA ARG A 143 25.84 -9.41 -4.22
C ARG A 143 27.01 -8.64 -4.82
N ASP A 144 27.89 -8.11 -3.99
CA ASP A 144 29.04 -7.31 -4.39
C ASP A 144 30.21 -7.47 -3.39
N ASN A 145 31.20 -6.60 -3.45
CA ASN A 145 32.34 -6.62 -2.53
C ASN A 145 32.02 -6.08 -1.12
N ILE A 146 30.84 -5.47 -0.93
CA ILE A 146 30.38 -4.91 0.35
C ILE A 146 29.60 -5.99 1.11
N ALA A 147 28.67 -6.69 0.44
CA ALA A 147 27.88 -7.76 1.03
C ALA A 147 27.69 -8.94 0.09
N ASN A 148 27.64 -10.13 0.68
CA ASN A 148 27.32 -11.41 0.05
C ASN A 148 28.25 -11.89 -1.09
N GLY A 149 29.29 -11.13 -1.44
CA GLY A 149 30.26 -11.47 -2.47
C GLY A 149 29.69 -11.34 -3.88
N PRO A 150 30.48 -10.88 -4.88
CA PRO A 150 30.00 -10.77 -6.25
C PRO A 150 29.66 -12.14 -6.84
N ILE A 151 28.85 -12.17 -7.90
CA ILE A 151 28.57 -13.42 -8.60
C ILE A 151 29.70 -13.74 -9.58
N SER A 152 30.14 -15.00 -9.60
CA SER A 152 31.12 -15.48 -10.56
C SER A 152 30.53 -15.54 -11.96
N THR A 153 31.32 -15.16 -12.95
CA THR A 153 31.04 -15.43 -14.37
C THR A 153 31.56 -16.82 -14.76
N PHE A 154 31.00 -17.36 -15.83
CA PHE A 154 31.32 -18.65 -16.44
C PHE A 154 32.18 -18.47 -17.68
N PHE A 155 31.67 -17.81 -18.72
CA PHE A 155 32.35 -17.68 -20.02
C PHE A 155 32.99 -16.30 -20.20
N ALA A 156 32.47 -15.26 -19.55
CA ALA A 156 33.06 -13.92 -19.56
C ALA A 156 34.50 -13.89 -19.00
N ARG A 157 34.90 -14.91 -18.22
CA ARG A 157 36.28 -15.11 -17.75
C ARG A 157 37.30 -15.19 -18.88
N VAL A 158 36.91 -15.71 -20.05
CA VAL A 158 37.78 -15.76 -21.25
C VAL A 158 38.19 -14.34 -21.69
N PHE A 159 37.40 -13.33 -21.35
CA PHE A 159 37.66 -11.91 -21.61
C PHE A 159 38.18 -11.16 -20.39
N GLY A 160 38.57 -11.87 -19.32
CA GLY A 160 39.12 -11.28 -18.09
C GLY A 160 38.08 -10.69 -17.13
N ILE A 161 36.79 -11.02 -17.30
CA ILE A 161 35.72 -10.62 -16.37
C ILE A 161 35.39 -11.81 -15.49
N ASP A 162 35.92 -11.86 -14.26
CA ASP A 162 35.79 -13.02 -13.36
C ASP A 162 34.53 -13.04 -12.49
N SER A 163 33.94 -11.86 -12.29
CA SER A 163 32.74 -11.65 -11.49
C SER A 163 31.98 -10.40 -11.91
N THR A 164 30.74 -10.28 -11.47
CA THR A 164 29.92 -9.07 -11.59
C THR A 164 29.16 -8.80 -10.30
N ASP A 165 28.97 -7.52 -10.01
CA ASP A 165 28.15 -7.05 -8.90
C ASP A 165 26.69 -6.99 -9.34
N VAL A 166 25.77 -7.31 -8.44
CA VAL A 166 24.33 -7.21 -8.68
C VAL A 166 23.65 -6.70 -7.42
N SER A 167 22.78 -5.70 -7.56
CA SER A 167 21.94 -5.19 -6.48
C SER A 167 20.51 -4.96 -6.96
N ALA A 168 19.61 -4.90 -5.99
CA ALA A 168 18.21 -4.53 -6.13
C ALA A 168 17.79 -3.69 -4.92
N ASP A 169 16.94 -2.71 -5.17
CA ASP A 169 16.38 -1.80 -4.17
C ASP A 169 14.87 -1.97 -4.17
N ALA A 170 14.26 -1.80 -3.00
CA ALA A 170 12.81 -1.80 -2.85
C ALA A 170 12.41 -0.81 -1.77
N THR A 171 11.29 -0.10 -1.98
CA THR A 171 10.69 0.76 -0.96
C THR A 171 9.27 0.29 -0.68
N ALA A 172 8.97 0.09 0.60
CA ALA A 172 7.61 -0.18 1.06
C ALA A 172 7.14 0.95 1.98
N ALA A 173 5.86 1.30 1.87
CA ALA A 173 5.28 2.38 2.66
C ALA A 173 3.89 2.02 3.20
N LEU A 174 3.63 2.52 4.40
CA LEU A 174 2.27 2.75 4.89
C LEU A 174 1.67 3.86 4.03
N THR A 175 0.45 3.63 3.57
CA THR A 175 -0.26 4.54 2.65
C THR A 175 -1.73 4.57 3.04
N GLY A 176 -2.54 5.39 2.35
CA GLY A 176 -3.97 5.46 2.59
C GLY A 176 -4.62 4.07 2.54
N GLN A 177 -5.61 3.83 3.39
CA GLN A 177 -6.37 2.59 3.41
C GLN A 177 -6.99 2.33 2.02
N SER A 178 -6.86 1.11 1.50
CA SER A 178 -7.41 0.68 0.21
C SER A 178 -8.61 -0.26 0.34
N THR A 179 -8.76 -0.93 1.49
CA THR A 179 -9.87 -1.86 1.74
C THR A 179 -10.47 -1.63 3.12
N ALA A 180 -11.79 -1.74 3.23
CA ALA A 180 -12.49 -1.91 4.48
C ALA A 180 -13.20 -3.27 4.46
N ASP A 181 -12.97 -4.09 5.48
CA ASP A 181 -13.54 -5.42 5.59
C ASP A 181 -15.07 -5.34 5.84
N GLU A 182 -15.76 -6.48 5.71
CA GLU A 182 -17.17 -6.58 6.08
C GLU A 182 -17.39 -6.11 7.53
N GLY A 183 -18.41 -5.27 7.74
CA GLY A 183 -18.68 -4.60 9.01
C GLY A 183 -17.82 -3.36 9.30
N GLY A 184 -16.74 -3.11 8.55
CA GLY A 184 -15.77 -2.03 8.82
C GLY A 184 -16.25 -0.59 8.53
N LEU A 185 -17.45 -0.41 7.97
CA LEU A 185 -18.06 0.89 7.67
C LEU A 185 -19.46 1.00 8.29
N PRO A 186 -19.58 1.05 9.63
CA PRO A 186 -20.87 1.00 10.33
C PRO A 186 -21.71 2.26 10.20
N LEU A 187 -21.20 3.31 9.55
CA LEU A 187 -21.91 4.54 9.27
C LEU A 187 -22.30 4.60 7.79
N PRO A 188 -23.61 4.63 7.44
CA PRO A 188 -24.06 4.73 6.04
C PRO A 188 -23.99 6.18 5.53
N VAL A 189 -22.83 6.82 5.72
CA VAL A 189 -22.50 8.17 5.26
C VAL A 189 -21.12 8.12 4.62
N GLY A 190 -20.94 8.80 3.49
CA GLY A 190 -19.62 9.05 2.90
C GLY A 190 -19.29 10.53 2.84
N ILE A 191 -18.00 10.84 2.64
CA ILE A 191 -17.49 12.21 2.45
C ILE A 191 -17.11 12.41 0.98
N SER A 192 -17.50 13.54 0.39
CA SER A 192 -17.09 13.87 -0.96
C SER A 192 -15.60 14.14 -1.01
N LYS A 193 -14.91 13.61 -2.01
CA LYS A 193 -13.52 13.96 -2.35
C LYS A 193 -13.28 15.47 -2.36
N ALA A 194 -14.26 16.25 -2.83
CA ALA A 194 -14.15 17.71 -2.89
C ALA A 194 -13.91 18.35 -1.51
N TRP A 195 -14.40 17.75 -0.43
CA TRP A 195 -14.17 18.27 0.92
C TRP A 195 -12.68 18.30 1.29
N PHE A 196 -11.96 17.25 0.92
CA PHE A 196 -10.52 17.10 1.12
C PHE A 196 -9.72 18.01 0.17
N LEU A 197 -10.12 18.08 -1.10
CA LEU A 197 -9.42 18.93 -2.08
C LEU A 197 -9.55 20.43 -1.78
N ASN A 198 -10.63 20.84 -1.11
CA ASN A 198 -10.87 22.23 -0.74
C ASN A 198 -10.15 22.67 0.56
N LYS A 199 -9.36 21.79 1.19
CA LYS A 199 -8.64 22.05 2.43
C LYS A 199 -7.17 21.68 2.27
N GLU A 200 -6.28 22.64 2.54
CA GLU A 200 -4.83 22.38 2.56
C GLU A 200 -4.45 21.45 3.73
N ASP A 201 -5.09 21.68 4.88
CA ASP A 201 -5.05 20.80 6.04
C ASP A 201 -6.50 20.48 6.46
N PHE A 202 -6.88 19.21 6.33
CA PHE A 202 -8.21 18.73 6.68
C PHE A 202 -8.29 18.11 8.08
N CYS A 203 -7.16 18.01 8.79
CA CYS A 203 -7.08 17.35 10.07
C CYS A 203 -7.81 18.15 11.15
N ASN A 204 -8.65 17.45 11.93
CA ASN A 204 -9.52 18.01 12.96
C ASN A 204 -10.47 19.12 12.43
N GLN A 205 -10.68 19.19 11.12
CA GLN A 205 -11.60 20.16 10.54
C GLN A 205 -13.04 19.66 10.67
N PRO A 206 -13.99 20.56 10.99
CA PRO A 206 -15.37 20.18 11.14
C PRO A 206 -15.98 19.77 9.79
N ILE A 207 -16.83 18.76 9.85
CA ILE A 207 -17.67 18.30 8.75
C ILE A 207 -19.10 18.09 9.27
N LYS A 208 -20.06 18.49 8.46
CA LYS A 208 -21.47 18.26 8.70
C LYS A 208 -21.95 17.18 7.75
N PHE A 209 -22.52 16.12 8.29
CA PHE A 209 -23.21 15.13 7.47
C PHE A 209 -24.60 15.63 7.05
N TYR A 210 -25.09 16.66 7.75
CA TYR A 210 -26.30 17.37 7.39
C TYR A 210 -26.36 18.74 8.09
N PRO A 211 -26.90 19.81 7.46
CA PRO A 211 -27.37 19.88 6.07
C PRO A 211 -26.20 19.87 5.07
N THR A 212 -26.47 19.36 3.87
CA THR A 212 -25.52 19.21 2.78
C THR A 212 -25.60 20.38 1.78
N GLY A 213 -24.57 20.59 0.96
CA GLY A 213 -24.53 21.71 -0.02
C GLY A 213 -23.73 22.93 0.46
N THR A 214 -22.94 22.80 1.53
CA THR A 214 -22.03 23.84 2.02
C THR A 214 -20.61 23.30 2.11
N ALA A 215 -19.61 24.16 2.36
CA ALA A 215 -18.21 23.73 2.50
C ALA A 215 -17.98 22.75 3.67
N GLU A 216 -18.79 22.86 4.73
CA GLU A 216 -18.82 21.91 5.85
C GLU A 216 -19.78 20.75 5.58
N GLY A 217 -20.90 21.01 4.89
CA GLY A 217 -21.91 20.03 4.51
C GLY A 217 -21.57 19.26 3.23
N CYS A 218 -20.46 18.53 3.21
CA CYS A 218 -19.89 17.91 2.01
C CYS A 218 -19.89 16.37 2.10
N ALA A 219 -20.95 15.81 2.65
CA ALA A 219 -21.14 14.39 2.87
C ALA A 219 -22.51 13.95 2.32
N GLY A 220 -22.71 12.64 2.19
CA GLY A 220 -23.94 12.09 1.65
C GLY A 220 -24.29 10.75 2.29
N TRP A 221 -25.58 10.52 2.48
CA TRP A 221 -26.09 9.22 2.90
C TRP A 221 -25.91 8.20 1.77
N ASN A 222 -25.68 6.95 2.14
CA ASN A 222 -25.72 5.83 1.22
C ASN A 222 -26.51 4.67 1.84
N VAL A 223 -26.85 3.68 1.03
CA VAL A 223 -27.42 2.40 1.51
C VAL A 223 -26.56 1.23 1.03
N TYR A 224 -25.25 1.46 0.97
CA TYR A 224 -24.27 0.52 0.45
C TYR A 224 -24.65 0.04 -0.96
N GLU A 225 -24.88 -1.27 -1.13
CA GLU A 225 -25.22 -1.91 -2.41
C GLU A 225 -26.73 -1.90 -2.74
N GLU A 226 -27.59 -1.36 -1.87
CA GLU A 226 -29.05 -1.38 -2.11
C GLU A 226 -29.54 -0.34 -3.13
N ASN A 227 -29.65 -0.73 -4.41
CA ASN A 227 -30.18 0.14 -5.47
C ASN A 227 -31.69 -0.11 -5.76
N PRO A 228 -32.55 0.92 -5.94
CA PRO A 228 -32.26 2.34 -5.78
C PRO A 228 -32.33 2.78 -4.32
N SER A 229 -31.49 3.74 -3.95
CA SER A 229 -31.46 4.36 -2.63
C SER A 229 -32.72 5.21 -2.39
N ASN A 230 -33.26 5.15 -1.18
CA ASN A 230 -34.37 6.01 -0.75
C ASN A 230 -34.46 6.09 0.78
N ALA A 231 -35.23 7.05 1.27
CA ALA A 231 -35.41 7.31 2.69
C ALA A 231 -35.91 6.09 3.51
N SER A 232 -36.76 5.23 2.93
CA SER A 232 -37.26 4.05 3.64
C SER A 232 -36.17 2.99 3.82
N LYS A 233 -35.35 2.77 2.78
CA LYS A 233 -34.22 1.85 2.85
C LYS A 233 -33.16 2.36 3.81
N LEU A 234 -32.79 3.64 3.73
CA LEU A 234 -31.83 4.24 4.66
C LEU A 234 -32.23 4.05 6.12
N ARG A 235 -33.49 4.31 6.46
CA ARG A 235 -34.00 4.10 7.82
C ARG A 235 -33.91 2.64 8.25
N LYS A 236 -34.23 1.71 7.36
CA LYS A 236 -34.10 0.29 7.62
C LYS A 236 -32.64 -0.10 7.84
N THR A 237 -31.72 0.34 6.97
CA THR A 237 -30.27 0.12 7.13
C THR A 237 -29.77 0.64 8.47
N LEU A 238 -30.16 1.85 8.88
CA LEU A 238 -29.79 2.41 10.20
C LEU A 238 -30.31 1.55 11.37
N GLN A 239 -31.54 1.05 11.28
CA GLN A 239 -32.13 0.15 12.29
C GLN A 239 -31.44 -1.22 12.32
N ASP A 240 -31.13 -1.77 11.16
CA ASP A 240 -30.48 -3.07 11.03
C ASP A 240 -29.03 -2.99 11.55
N LEU A 241 -28.30 -1.90 11.26
CA LEU A 241 -26.98 -1.60 11.84
C LEU A 241 -27.05 -1.44 13.37
N ALA A 242 -28.00 -0.64 13.88
CA ALA A 242 -28.13 -0.41 15.32
C ALA A 242 -28.50 -1.68 16.10
N SER A 243 -29.19 -2.62 15.45
CA SER A 243 -29.52 -3.93 16.03
C SER A 243 -28.42 -4.99 15.83
N GLY A 244 -27.40 -4.69 15.02
CA GLY A 244 -26.36 -5.65 14.61
C GLY A 244 -26.87 -6.75 13.69
N SER A 245 -28.01 -6.55 13.01
CA SER A 245 -28.57 -7.50 12.04
C SER A 245 -28.09 -7.27 10.60
N TYR A 246 -27.33 -6.20 10.38
CA TYR A 246 -26.66 -5.88 9.12
C TYR A 246 -25.24 -5.41 9.38
N GLU A 247 -24.32 -5.85 8.53
CA GLU A 247 -22.93 -5.41 8.48
C GLU A 247 -22.67 -4.79 7.12
N SER A 248 -21.88 -3.72 7.07
CA SER A 248 -21.50 -3.09 5.81
C SER A 248 -20.74 -4.07 4.92
N PRO A 249 -20.91 -4.05 3.60
CA PRO A 249 -20.16 -4.92 2.71
C PRO A 249 -18.67 -4.58 2.69
N GLU A 250 -17.85 -5.56 2.31
CA GLU A 250 -16.44 -5.33 1.98
C GLU A 250 -16.33 -4.26 0.89
N THR A 251 -15.41 -3.32 1.09
CA THR A 251 -15.28 -2.15 0.22
C THR A 251 -13.85 -1.98 -0.22
N THR A 252 -13.63 -1.94 -1.53
CA THR A 252 -12.31 -1.72 -2.13
C THR A 252 -12.30 -0.37 -2.84
N ALA A 253 -11.38 0.51 -2.43
CA ALA A 253 -11.16 1.80 -3.04
C ALA A 253 -10.80 1.65 -4.54
N GLY A 254 -11.47 2.42 -5.38
CA GLY A 254 -11.34 2.38 -6.84
C GLY A 254 -12.09 1.23 -7.51
N GLN A 255 -12.87 0.42 -6.78
CA GLN A 255 -13.63 -0.70 -7.33
C GLN A 255 -15.10 -0.73 -6.88
N THR A 256 -15.36 -0.52 -5.60
CA THR A 256 -16.72 -0.59 -5.04
C THR A 256 -17.49 0.70 -5.31
N GLU A 257 -18.75 0.57 -5.72
CA GLU A 257 -19.69 1.67 -5.88
C GLU A 257 -20.81 1.54 -4.85
N TYR A 258 -21.21 2.67 -4.26
CA TYR A 258 -22.39 2.73 -3.38
C TYR A 258 -23.46 3.63 -3.99
N ASP A 259 -24.73 3.29 -3.73
CA ASP A 259 -25.86 4.12 -4.12
C ASP A 259 -26.08 5.22 -3.06
N PHE A 260 -25.74 6.45 -3.43
CA PHE A 260 -25.89 7.62 -2.56
C PHE A 260 -27.28 8.25 -2.70
N THR A 261 -27.89 8.56 -1.56
CA THR A 261 -29.13 9.34 -1.48
C THR A 261 -28.88 10.72 -0.89
N GLY A 262 -29.00 11.72 -1.75
CA GLY A 262 -28.78 13.12 -1.38
C GLY A 262 -30.03 13.80 -0.83
N GLY A 263 -29.81 14.88 -0.07
CA GLY A 263 -30.86 15.80 0.36
C GLY A 263 -31.44 15.53 1.75
N THR A 264 -32.60 16.16 2.01
CA THR A 264 -33.24 16.17 3.33
C THR A 264 -33.94 14.87 3.67
N VAL A 265 -33.19 13.87 4.13
CA VAL A 265 -33.75 12.66 4.75
C VAL A 265 -34.05 12.90 6.23
N ALA A 266 -34.84 13.93 6.53
CA ALA A 266 -35.16 14.33 7.89
C ALA A 266 -35.83 13.23 8.72
N SER A 267 -36.46 12.25 8.06
CA SER A 267 -37.07 11.07 8.70
C SER A 267 -36.06 10.06 9.23
N ALA A 268 -34.80 10.11 8.80
CA ALA A 268 -33.74 9.21 9.26
C ALA A 268 -33.05 9.67 10.55
N PHE A 269 -33.28 10.91 11.00
CA PHE A 269 -32.57 11.48 12.15
C PHE A 269 -32.79 10.71 13.45
N SER A 270 -34.02 10.25 13.71
CA SER A 270 -34.30 9.45 14.92
C SER A 270 -33.59 8.11 14.89
N ASP A 271 -33.52 7.47 13.72
CA ASP A 271 -32.84 6.18 13.53
C ASP A 271 -31.32 6.37 13.60
N MET A 272 -30.78 7.47 13.07
CA MET A 272 -29.38 7.85 13.16
C MET A 272 -28.97 8.17 14.61
N LYS A 273 -29.82 8.89 15.37
CA LYS A 273 -29.57 9.16 16.79
C LYS A 273 -29.53 7.86 17.61
N ALA A 274 -30.43 6.93 17.31
CA ALA A 274 -30.44 5.61 17.94
C ALA A 274 -29.17 4.81 17.60
N LEU A 275 -28.72 4.82 16.35
CA LEU A 275 -27.45 4.22 15.95
C LEU A 275 -26.28 4.82 16.74
N PHE A 276 -26.16 6.14 16.78
CA PHE A 276 -25.13 6.84 17.54
C PHE A 276 -25.16 6.49 19.04
N ASP A 277 -26.35 6.45 19.65
CA ASP A 277 -26.48 6.11 21.08
C ASP A 277 -26.07 4.67 21.42
N VAL A 278 -26.20 3.75 20.47
CA VAL A 278 -25.73 2.37 20.61
C VAL A 278 -24.22 2.28 20.36
N MET A 279 -23.72 2.97 19.34
CA MET A 279 -22.33 2.86 18.91
C MET A 279 -21.36 3.55 19.88
N ARG A 280 -21.66 4.78 20.35
CA ARG A 280 -20.79 5.57 21.26
C ARG A 280 -20.47 4.95 22.62
N ILE A 281 -21.12 3.84 22.96
CA ILE A 281 -20.91 3.13 24.23
C ILE A 281 -20.38 1.72 24.02
N LYS A 282 -20.08 1.37 22.76
CA LYS A 282 -19.66 0.02 22.40
C LYS A 282 -18.19 -0.19 22.73
N ASN A 283 -17.35 0.82 22.47
CA ASN A 283 -15.94 0.89 22.83
C ASN A 283 -15.20 -0.43 22.55
N ASP A 284 -15.43 -1.00 21.36
CA ASP A 284 -14.89 -2.31 20.97
C ASP A 284 -13.59 -2.22 20.16
N GLY A 285 -13.15 -1.00 19.83
CA GLY A 285 -11.96 -0.75 19.02
C GLY A 285 -12.15 -1.04 17.53
N GLU A 286 -13.33 -1.52 17.13
CA GLU A 286 -13.63 -1.96 15.76
C GLU A 286 -14.70 -1.05 15.15
N LEU A 287 -15.87 -1.01 15.78
CA LEU A 287 -17.04 -0.25 15.35
C LEU A 287 -17.14 1.09 16.08
N ASP A 288 -16.59 1.15 17.29
CA ASP A 288 -16.32 2.39 18.02
C ASP A 288 -14.86 2.39 18.47
N LYS A 289 -14.10 3.34 17.92
CA LYS A 289 -12.63 3.38 17.97
C LYS A 289 -12.09 4.27 19.08
N ASP A 290 -12.97 4.88 19.86
CA ASP A 290 -12.61 5.64 21.04
C ASP A 290 -13.23 5.04 22.30
N ASP A 291 -12.83 5.56 23.45
CA ASP A 291 -13.34 5.17 24.77
C ASP A 291 -14.25 6.26 25.37
N ASP A 292 -14.55 7.34 24.64
CA ASP A 292 -15.34 8.46 25.13
C ASP A 292 -16.84 8.17 24.91
N PRO A 293 -17.62 8.01 26.00
CA PRO A 293 -19.03 7.69 25.88
C PRO A 293 -19.88 8.78 25.21
N ASN A 294 -19.32 9.94 24.90
CA ASN A 294 -20.03 11.06 24.27
C ASN A 294 -19.76 11.17 22.77
N THR A 295 -18.75 10.49 22.25
CA THR A 295 -18.37 10.55 20.83
C THR A 295 -18.49 9.17 20.20
N TRP A 296 -18.52 9.14 18.86
CA TRP A 296 -18.43 7.89 18.14
C TRP A 296 -17.37 8.03 17.06
N THR A 297 -16.25 7.32 17.22
CA THR A 297 -15.17 7.31 16.22
C THR A 297 -15.31 6.12 15.28
N THR A 298 -15.45 6.38 13.99
CA THR A 298 -15.66 5.34 12.97
C THR A 298 -15.03 5.70 11.62
N SER A 299 -14.84 4.68 10.78
CA SER A 299 -14.46 4.87 9.38
C SER A 299 -15.67 5.19 8.50
N VAL A 300 -15.44 6.02 7.49
CA VAL A 300 -16.40 6.39 6.44
C VAL A 300 -15.75 6.31 5.06
N PRO A 301 -16.49 5.91 4.02
CA PRO A 301 -15.98 5.93 2.65
C PRO A 301 -15.86 7.37 2.12
N VAL A 302 -14.84 7.60 1.31
CA VAL A 302 -14.68 8.81 0.49
C VAL A 302 -15.11 8.49 -0.93
N TYR A 303 -16.04 9.25 -1.49
CA TYR A 303 -16.62 8.99 -2.81
C TYR A 303 -16.15 10.01 -3.86
N ASP A 304 -16.04 9.58 -5.12
CA ASP A 304 -15.51 10.40 -6.22
C ASP A 304 -16.53 11.43 -6.72
N TRP A 305 -16.67 12.53 -5.99
CA TRP A 305 -17.54 13.64 -6.36
C TRP A 305 -16.77 14.96 -6.40
N GLN A 306 -17.10 15.80 -7.37
CA GLN A 306 -16.29 16.96 -7.73
C GLN A 306 -16.65 18.23 -6.94
N ASP A 307 -17.76 18.22 -6.20
CA ASP A 307 -18.18 19.33 -5.36
C ASP A 307 -18.86 18.84 -4.05
N CYS A 308 -19.48 19.77 -3.33
CA CYS A 308 -20.25 19.47 -2.11
C CYS A 308 -21.76 19.44 -2.37
N SER A 309 -22.19 19.30 -3.63
CA SER A 309 -23.60 19.11 -3.95
C SER A 309 -24.09 17.74 -3.49
N ASN A 310 -25.40 17.60 -3.35
CA ASN A 310 -26.01 16.38 -2.84
C ASN A 310 -25.78 15.22 -3.83
N PRO A 311 -25.09 14.14 -3.43
CA PRO A 311 -24.90 12.98 -4.30
C PRO A 311 -26.23 12.23 -4.47
N ASN A 312 -26.54 11.71 -5.65
CA ASN A 312 -27.85 11.09 -5.92
C ASN A 312 -27.79 9.97 -6.97
N ALA A 313 -26.70 9.21 -6.95
CA ALA A 313 -26.40 8.16 -7.92
C ALA A 313 -25.49 7.10 -7.29
N ASP A 314 -25.24 6.03 -8.04
CA ASP A 314 -24.14 5.10 -7.77
C ASP A 314 -22.81 5.83 -7.97
N ILE A 315 -21.96 5.85 -6.94
CA ILE A 315 -20.67 6.57 -6.97
C ILE A 315 -19.55 5.66 -6.46
N LEU A 316 -18.43 5.71 -7.17
CA LEU A 316 -17.20 5.01 -6.83
C LEU A 316 -16.61 5.50 -5.51
N ILE A 317 -16.31 4.56 -4.63
CA ILE A 317 -15.53 4.80 -3.42
C ILE A 317 -14.05 4.84 -3.80
N ILE A 318 -13.33 5.87 -3.39
CA ILE A 318 -11.92 6.10 -3.76
C ILE A 318 -10.96 6.07 -2.57
N GLY A 319 -11.46 5.92 -1.35
CA GLY A 319 -10.64 5.79 -0.16
C GLY A 319 -11.49 5.88 1.10
N PHE A 320 -10.83 6.07 2.24
CA PHE A 320 -11.47 6.06 3.56
C PHE A 320 -10.94 7.19 4.43
N ALA A 321 -11.81 7.70 5.28
CA ALA A 321 -11.49 8.67 6.30
C ALA A 321 -12.04 8.19 7.65
N THR A 322 -11.40 8.62 8.73
CA THR A 322 -11.86 8.36 10.09
C THR A 322 -12.48 9.65 10.61
N VAL A 323 -13.67 9.53 11.20
CA VAL A 323 -14.43 10.66 11.73
C VAL A 323 -14.79 10.40 13.17
N VAL A 324 -14.83 11.48 13.95
CA VAL A 324 -15.45 11.49 15.28
C VAL A 324 -16.76 12.22 15.15
N ILE A 325 -17.85 11.55 15.48
CA ILE A 325 -19.16 12.19 15.57
C ILE A 325 -19.28 12.82 16.95
N ASP A 326 -19.33 14.14 16.99
CA ASP A 326 -19.38 14.92 18.23
C ASP A 326 -20.81 15.04 18.77
N GLU A 327 -21.77 15.29 17.87
CA GLU A 327 -23.15 15.52 18.26
C GLU A 327 -24.15 15.23 17.13
N ILE A 328 -25.32 14.74 17.55
CA ILE A 328 -26.50 14.59 16.69
C ILE A 328 -27.64 15.37 17.32
N LEU A 329 -27.94 16.52 16.73
CA LEU A 329 -29.06 17.37 17.10
C LEU A 329 -30.29 16.94 16.30
N GLU A 330 -31.39 16.64 16.99
CA GLU A 330 -32.67 16.32 16.36
C GLU A 330 -33.45 17.60 16.00
N THR A 331 -34.75 17.67 16.28
CA THR A 331 -35.59 18.83 15.93
C THR A 331 -35.34 19.98 16.92
N PRO A 332 -35.22 21.26 16.48
CA PRO A 332 -35.44 21.78 15.13
C PRO A 332 -34.20 21.81 14.22
N ASP A 333 -33.00 21.75 14.79
CA ASP A 333 -31.76 22.09 14.08
C ASP A 333 -31.37 21.02 13.05
N LYS A 334 -31.58 19.74 13.40
CA LYS A 334 -31.25 18.56 12.59
C LYS A 334 -29.83 18.68 12.09
N ILE A 335 -28.84 18.45 12.94
CA ILE A 335 -27.42 18.58 12.59
C ILE A 335 -26.72 17.29 13.00
N ILE A 336 -25.83 16.81 12.15
CA ILE A 336 -24.87 15.78 12.50
C ILE A 336 -23.51 16.42 12.32
N SER A 337 -22.87 16.73 13.46
CA SER A 337 -21.56 17.36 13.49
C SER A 337 -20.50 16.30 13.78
N ALA A 338 -19.42 16.36 13.02
CA ALA A 338 -18.27 15.52 13.19
C ALA A 338 -17.00 16.31 12.86
N HIS A 339 -15.85 15.72 13.12
CA HIS A 339 -14.58 16.17 12.60
C HIS A 339 -13.79 14.99 12.05
N VAL A 340 -12.94 15.25 11.04
CA VAL A 340 -12.07 14.22 10.46
C VAL A 340 -10.80 14.11 11.28
N ILE A 341 -10.43 12.88 11.66
CA ILE A 341 -9.11 12.57 12.22
C ILE A 341 -8.18 12.17 11.08
N CYS A 342 -6.94 12.64 11.18
CA CYS A 342 -5.86 12.26 10.29
C CYS A 342 -4.95 11.22 10.92
N GLU A 343 -4.15 10.57 10.07
CA GLU A 343 -3.11 9.62 10.47
C GLU A 343 -3.59 8.54 11.43
N ASN A 344 -4.89 8.24 11.38
CA ASN A 344 -5.45 7.11 12.07
C ASN A 344 -5.00 5.84 11.36
N ILE A 345 -4.45 4.90 12.12
CA ILE A 345 -3.88 3.67 11.59
C ILE A 345 -4.87 2.54 11.78
N GLU A 346 -5.33 1.98 10.67
CA GLU A 346 -6.22 0.83 10.67
C GLU A 346 -5.46 -0.46 10.39
N PRO A 347 -5.85 -1.60 10.97
CA PRO A 347 -5.35 -2.94 10.63
C PRO A 347 -5.78 -3.40 9.22
N ALA A 348 -5.76 -2.50 8.25
CA ALA A 348 -6.22 -2.69 6.88
C ALA A 348 -5.08 -2.53 5.86
N ARG A 349 -5.35 -2.94 4.62
CA ARG A 349 -4.39 -2.81 3.50
C ARG A 349 -4.21 -1.36 3.10
N GLY A 350 -2.95 -0.91 2.98
CA GLY A 350 -2.60 0.35 2.31
C GLY A 350 -2.78 0.27 0.79
N GLY A 351 -2.38 1.31 0.07
CA GLY A 351 -2.42 1.41 -1.40
C GLY A 351 -3.53 2.32 -1.93
N GLY A 352 -4.35 2.89 -1.04
CA GLY A 352 -5.34 3.89 -1.36
C GLY A 352 -4.77 5.31 -1.32
N PRO A 353 -5.49 6.30 -1.87
CA PRO A 353 -5.20 7.71 -1.68
C PRO A 353 -5.34 8.13 -0.21
N GLN A 354 -4.67 9.23 0.16
CA GLN A 354 -4.67 9.73 1.52
C GLN A 354 -5.90 10.63 1.80
N TYR A 355 -6.78 10.18 2.69
CA TYR A 355 -7.93 10.96 3.18
C TYR A 355 -8.07 10.99 4.71
N GLY A 356 -6.99 10.64 5.42
CA GLY A 356 -6.92 10.66 6.88
C GLY A 356 -6.66 9.29 7.49
N THR A 357 -7.10 8.22 6.83
CA THR A 357 -6.93 6.85 7.34
C THR A 357 -5.85 6.10 6.57
N TRP A 358 -4.89 5.53 7.29
CA TRP A 358 -3.79 4.76 6.72
C TRP A 358 -4.01 3.27 7.00
N GLY A 359 -3.59 2.44 6.06
CA GLY A 359 -3.47 1.01 6.29
C GLY A 359 -2.15 0.66 6.94
N SER A 360 -2.18 -0.05 8.07
CA SER A 360 -1.01 -0.55 8.78
C SER A 360 -0.31 -1.70 8.02
N ILE A 361 -0.97 -2.28 7.01
CA ILE A 361 -0.39 -3.27 6.10
C ILE A 361 0.18 -2.53 4.88
N PRO A 362 1.51 -2.43 4.74
CA PRO A 362 2.16 -1.63 3.70
C PRO A 362 2.02 -2.23 2.30
N GLY A 363 2.30 -1.41 1.30
CA GLY A 363 2.51 -1.83 -0.08
C GLY A 363 3.90 -1.44 -0.60
N LEU A 364 4.37 -2.13 -1.64
CA LEU A 364 5.54 -1.70 -2.40
C LEU A 364 5.20 -0.44 -3.19
N VAL A 365 6.08 0.54 -3.16
CA VAL A 365 5.90 1.85 -3.80
C VAL A 365 7.02 2.19 -4.80
N GLU A 366 8.14 1.48 -4.72
CA GLU A 366 9.24 1.52 -5.68
C GLU A 366 9.99 0.19 -5.75
#